data_AF-A0A2V5XKA3-F1
#
_entry.id   AF-A0A2V5XKA3-F1
#
_cell.length_a   1.000
_cell.length_b   1.000
_cell.length_c   1.000
_cell.angle_alpha   90.00
_cell.angle_beta   90.00
_cell.angle_gamma   90.00
#
_symmetry.space_group_name_H-M   'P 1'
#
loop_
_entity.id
_entity.type
_entity.pdbx_description
1 polymer ?
#
loop_
_entity_poly.entity_id
_entity_poly.type
_entity_poly.pdbx_seq_one_letter_code
_entity_poly.pdbx_strand_id
1 'polypeptide(L)'
;CTVLYILVSGIATGVMSYHDLDVPDPIAVAADHAGLGWMSSLIKLGAIAGLSSVILVMLLGQSRIFWTMAGDGLLPPFVSRVHPRFHTPWITSILTGIGVSIVSAVFTVREAGSLVSIGTLLAFVIVSIGVLVLRIREPELPRTFKTPVVWIVAPLGALSALYLMWFLPWRTWERLIIWFVIGMVVYFFYGVRRSNLAKPRGKAPPI
;
A
#
# COMPACT_ATOMS: atom_id res chain seq x y z
N CYS A 1 -0.08 -13.35 10.63
CA CYS A 1 0.89 -13.41 9.52
C CYS A 1 2.34 -13.48 10.00
N THR A 2 2.80 -12.61 10.90
CA THR A 2 4.21 -12.56 11.34
C THR A 2 4.77 -13.91 11.79
N VAL A 3 4.07 -14.63 12.68
CA VAL A 3 4.51 -15.97 13.13
C VAL A 3 4.61 -16.96 11.97
N LEU A 4 3.62 -16.95 11.06
CA LEU A 4 3.65 -17.80 9.86
C LEU A 4 4.84 -17.44 8.96
N TYR A 5 5.17 -16.16 8.77
CA TYR A 5 6.34 -15.75 7.98
C TYR A 5 7.64 -16.25 8.58
N ILE A 6 7.79 -16.19 9.91
CA ILE A 6 8.98 -16.71 10.61
C ILE A 6 9.08 -18.23 10.42
N LEU A 7 7.98 -18.96 10.63
CA LEU A 7 7.94 -20.41 10.49
C LEU A 7 8.23 -20.85 9.05
N VAL A 8 7.55 -20.25 8.07
CA VAL A 8 7.74 -20.59 6.64
C VAL A 8 9.16 -20.29 6.20
N SER A 9 9.73 -19.14 6.59
CA SER A 9 11.11 -18.80 6.24
C SER A 9 12.09 -19.80 6.84
N GLY A 10 11.93 -20.13 8.13
CA GLY A 10 12.80 -21.11 8.81
C GLY A 10 12.72 -22.51 8.21
N ILE A 11 11.50 -22.98 7.88
CA ILE A 11 11.30 -24.27 7.22
C ILE A 11 11.91 -24.27 5.82
N ALA A 12 11.65 -23.24 5.01
CA ALA A 12 12.15 -23.16 3.64
C ALA A 12 13.69 -23.18 3.58
N THR A 13 14.36 -22.39 4.42
CA THR A 13 15.83 -22.38 4.51
C THR A 13 16.42 -23.63 5.17
N GLY A 14 15.61 -24.37 5.94
CA GLY A 14 16.02 -25.65 6.52
C GLY A 14 15.93 -26.81 5.53
N VAL A 15 15.01 -26.74 4.56
CA VAL A 15 14.79 -27.78 3.55
C VAL A 15 15.72 -27.61 2.34
N MET A 16 16.02 -26.37 1.93
CA MET A 16 16.96 -26.13 0.83
C MET A 16 17.86 -24.93 1.07
N SER A 17 18.99 -24.90 0.37
CA SER A 17 19.96 -23.82 0.43
C SER A 17 19.35 -22.49 -0.01
N TYR A 18 19.74 -21.40 0.64
CA TYR A 18 19.26 -20.05 0.33
C TYR A 18 19.65 -19.58 -1.09
N HIS A 19 20.62 -20.23 -1.72
CA HIS A 19 21.01 -19.96 -3.10
C HIS A 19 20.02 -20.50 -4.13
N ASP A 20 19.34 -21.60 -3.81
CA ASP A 20 18.40 -22.26 -4.73
C ASP A 20 16.96 -21.72 -4.59
N LEU A 21 16.75 -20.79 -3.67
CA LEU A 21 15.47 -20.13 -3.36
C LEU A 21 15.14 -18.93 -4.27
N ASP A 22 16.03 -18.50 -5.17
CA ASP A 22 15.76 -17.40 -6.12
C ASP A 22 14.96 -17.88 -7.35
N VAL A 23 13.79 -18.45 -7.10
CA VAL A 23 12.82 -18.93 -8.09
C VAL A 23 11.48 -18.22 -7.91
N PRO A 24 10.59 -18.20 -8.93
CA PRO A 24 9.29 -17.53 -8.83
C PRO A 24 8.34 -18.11 -7.77
N ASP A 25 8.45 -19.40 -7.48
CA ASP A 25 7.57 -20.16 -6.57
C ASP A 25 8.36 -20.93 -5.48
N PRO A 26 9.13 -20.23 -4.63
CA PRO A 26 10.13 -20.85 -3.74
C PRO A 26 9.54 -21.80 -2.70
N ILE A 27 8.34 -21.51 -2.20
CA ILE A 27 7.66 -22.35 -1.20
C ILE A 27 7.19 -23.66 -1.82
N ALA A 28 6.74 -23.63 -3.07
CA ALA A 28 6.29 -24.83 -3.77
C ALA A 28 7.48 -25.72 -4.14
N VAL A 29 8.57 -25.11 -4.62
CA VAL A 29 9.84 -25.82 -4.90
C VAL A 29 10.42 -26.44 -3.63
N ALA A 30 10.39 -25.73 -2.49
CA ALA A 30 10.80 -26.30 -1.21
C ALA A 30 9.93 -27.51 -0.80
N ALA A 31 8.61 -27.48 -1.05
CA ALA A 31 7.73 -28.62 -0.78
C ALA A 31 8.01 -29.82 -1.69
N ASP A 32 8.33 -29.57 -2.98
CA ASP A 32 8.74 -30.61 -3.91
C ASP A 32 10.08 -31.26 -3.48
N HIS A 33 11.06 -30.45 -3.05
CA HIS A 33 12.35 -30.94 -2.57
C HIS A 33 12.24 -31.75 -1.26
N ALA A 34 11.24 -31.45 -0.43
CA ALA A 34 10.92 -32.23 0.78
C ALA A 34 10.23 -33.58 0.48
N GLY A 35 10.01 -33.94 -0.80
CA GLY A 35 9.33 -35.17 -1.20
C GLY A 35 7.79 -35.11 -1.12
N LEU A 36 7.21 -33.90 -0.96
CA LEU A 36 5.77 -33.68 -0.78
C LEU A 36 5.12 -33.08 -2.04
N GLY A 37 5.30 -33.73 -3.20
CA GLY A 37 4.83 -33.18 -4.49
C GLY A 37 3.32 -32.90 -4.58
N TRP A 38 2.48 -33.64 -3.84
CA TRP A 38 1.04 -33.37 -3.75
C TRP A 38 0.74 -32.04 -3.03
N MET A 39 1.58 -31.68 -2.05
CA MET A 39 1.47 -30.45 -1.28
C MET A 39 1.88 -29.24 -2.12
N SER A 40 2.90 -29.37 -2.98
CA SER A 40 3.31 -28.31 -3.92
C SER A 40 2.15 -27.87 -4.82
N SER A 41 1.40 -28.83 -5.38
CA SER A 41 0.22 -28.53 -6.22
C SER A 41 -0.87 -27.79 -5.44
N LEU A 42 -1.13 -28.20 -4.20
CA LEU A 42 -2.09 -27.53 -3.32
C LEU A 42 -1.65 -26.11 -2.95
N ILE A 43 -0.36 -25.91 -2.66
CA ILE A 43 0.23 -24.60 -2.37
C ILE A 43 0.10 -23.67 -3.58
N LYS A 44 0.39 -24.15 -4.80
CA LYS A 44 0.26 -23.36 -6.03
C LYS A 44 -1.19 -22.93 -6.27
N LEU A 45 -2.16 -23.84 -6.11
CA LEU A 45 -3.59 -23.51 -6.21
C LEU A 45 -4.02 -22.49 -5.15
N GLY A 46 -3.58 -22.68 -3.90
CA GLY A 46 -3.84 -21.76 -2.81
C GLY A 46 -3.22 -20.37 -3.05
N ALA A 47 -2.01 -20.31 -3.61
CA ALA A 47 -1.34 -19.07 -3.95
C ALA A 47 -2.10 -18.30 -5.05
N ILE A 48 -2.60 -18.96 -6.09
CA ILE A 48 -3.40 -18.32 -7.14
C ILE A 48 -4.70 -17.74 -6.57
N ALA A 49 -5.42 -18.50 -5.75
CA ALA A 49 -6.64 -18.03 -5.10
C ALA A 49 -6.38 -16.89 -4.10
N GLY A 50 -5.29 -16.96 -3.33
CA GLY A 50 -4.90 -15.94 -2.36
C GLY A 50 -4.45 -14.63 -3.03
N LEU A 51 -3.56 -14.72 -4.01
CA LEU A 51 -3.02 -13.54 -4.72
C LEU A 51 -4.12 -12.83 -5.52
N SER A 52 -5.03 -13.56 -6.16
CA SER A 52 -6.17 -12.95 -6.86
C SER A 52 -7.09 -12.16 -5.92
N SER A 53 -7.36 -12.69 -4.73
CA SER A 53 -8.11 -11.97 -3.68
C SER A 53 -7.39 -10.69 -3.25
N VAL A 54 -6.08 -10.74 -3.01
CA VAL A 54 -5.28 -9.57 -2.64
C VAL A 54 -5.29 -8.50 -3.73
N ILE A 55 -5.16 -8.90 -5.01
CA ILE A 55 -5.21 -7.96 -6.15
C ILE A 55 -6.56 -7.22 -6.17
N LEU A 56 -7.67 -7.95 -5.97
CA LEU A 56 -9.00 -7.36 -5.96
C LEU A 56 -9.16 -6.34 -4.82
N VAL A 57 -8.72 -6.68 -3.61
CA VAL A 57 -8.75 -5.77 -2.46
C VAL A 57 -7.91 -4.52 -2.70
N MET A 58 -6.73 -4.65 -3.30
CA MET A 58 -5.84 -3.52 -3.59
C MET A 58 -6.43 -2.59 -4.65
N LEU A 59 -7.00 -3.13 -5.73
CA LEU A 59 -7.66 -2.33 -6.78
C LEU A 59 -8.87 -1.54 -6.24
N LEU A 60 -9.67 -2.17 -5.38
CA LEU A 60 -10.79 -1.50 -4.71
C LEU A 60 -10.31 -0.41 -3.74
N GLY A 61 -9.24 -0.68 -2.97
CA GLY A 61 -8.62 0.30 -2.08
C GLY A 61 -8.14 1.54 -2.82
N GLN A 62 -7.39 1.36 -3.91
CA GLN A 62 -6.88 2.47 -4.73
C GLN A 62 -8.02 3.31 -5.34
N SER A 63 -9.05 2.66 -5.86
CA SER A 63 -10.20 3.33 -6.47
C SER A 63 -10.97 4.20 -5.47
N ARG A 64 -11.03 3.77 -4.20
CA ARG A 64 -11.66 4.54 -3.11
C ARG A 64 -10.85 5.77 -2.73
N ILE A 65 -9.53 5.65 -2.63
CA ILE A 65 -8.64 6.77 -2.31
C ILE A 65 -8.76 7.88 -3.37
N PHE A 66 -8.78 7.51 -4.65
CA PHE A 66 -8.97 8.49 -5.72
C PHE A 66 -10.35 9.15 -5.68
N TRP A 67 -11.38 8.40 -5.33
CA TRP A 67 -12.72 8.97 -5.16
C TRP A 67 -12.78 9.97 -3.99
N THR A 68 -12.17 9.67 -2.84
CA THR A 68 -12.10 10.61 -1.71
C THR A 68 -11.27 11.85 -2.04
N MET A 69 -10.11 11.68 -2.70
CA MET A 69 -9.28 12.80 -3.15
C MET A 69 -10.00 13.71 -4.16
N ALA A 70 -10.81 13.13 -5.06
CA ALA A 70 -11.64 13.89 -5.98
C ALA A 70 -12.77 14.64 -5.24
N GLY A 71 -13.35 14.05 -4.20
CA GLY A 71 -14.29 14.72 -3.30
C GLY A 71 -13.69 15.94 -2.58
N ASP A 72 -12.41 15.86 -2.20
CA ASP A 72 -11.67 16.95 -1.57
C ASP A 72 -11.23 18.05 -2.57
N GLY A 73 -11.50 17.86 -3.87
CA GLY A 73 -11.16 18.79 -4.95
C GLY A 73 -9.70 18.71 -5.42
N LEU A 74 -8.94 17.71 -4.95
CA LEU A 74 -7.53 17.50 -5.31
C LEU A 74 -7.35 16.88 -6.70
N LEU A 75 -8.40 16.27 -7.27
CA LEU A 75 -8.41 15.65 -8.60
C LEU A 75 -9.55 16.20 -9.48
N PRO A 76 -9.48 16.02 -10.83
CA PRO A 76 -10.55 16.43 -11.73
C PRO A 76 -11.92 15.82 -11.37
N PRO A 77 -13.03 16.59 -11.42
CA PRO A 77 -14.36 16.12 -11.01
C PRO A 77 -14.95 15.01 -11.90
N PHE A 78 -14.35 14.72 -13.05
CA PHE A 78 -14.71 13.54 -13.85
C PHE A 78 -14.40 12.23 -13.12
N VAL A 79 -13.40 12.23 -12.24
CA VAL A 79 -12.91 11.07 -11.48
C VAL A 79 -13.84 10.72 -10.31
N SER A 80 -14.70 11.65 -9.86
CA SER A 80 -15.69 11.41 -8.80
C SER A 80 -17.04 10.90 -9.30
N ARG A 81 -17.22 10.70 -10.62
CA ARG A 81 -18.48 10.18 -11.17
C ARG A 81 -18.72 8.75 -10.72
N VAL A 82 -19.82 8.56 -10.01
CA VAL A 82 -20.27 7.27 -9.50
C VAL A 82 -21.34 6.70 -10.41
N HIS A 83 -21.35 5.39 -10.63
CA HIS A 83 -22.40 4.74 -11.41
C HIS A 83 -23.77 4.88 -10.71
N PRO A 84 -24.83 5.39 -11.38
CA PRO A 84 -26.11 5.72 -10.74
C PRO A 84 -26.87 4.50 -10.17
N ARG A 85 -26.63 3.30 -10.70
CA ARG A 85 -27.27 2.06 -10.21
C ARG A 85 -26.46 1.28 -9.16
N PHE A 86 -25.13 1.35 -9.24
CA PHE A 86 -24.23 0.49 -8.43
C PHE A 86 -23.49 1.28 -7.34
N HIS A 87 -23.57 2.61 -7.36
CA HIS A 87 -22.87 3.49 -6.44
C HIS A 87 -21.35 3.23 -6.36
N THR A 88 -20.76 2.66 -7.43
CA THR A 88 -19.33 2.37 -7.56
C THR A 88 -18.62 3.37 -8.47
N PRO A 89 -17.38 3.77 -8.16
CA PRO A 89 -16.58 4.64 -9.01
C PRO A 89 -15.97 3.81 -10.15
N TRP A 90 -16.76 3.54 -11.19
CA TRP A 90 -16.38 2.66 -12.30
C TRP A 90 -15.25 3.23 -13.16
N ILE A 91 -15.19 4.56 -13.31
CA ILE A 91 -14.16 5.26 -14.10
C ILE A 91 -12.79 5.13 -13.43
N THR A 92 -12.71 5.33 -12.11
CA THR A 92 -11.44 5.16 -11.39
C THR A 92 -10.98 3.73 -11.43
N SER A 93 -11.88 2.76 -11.28
CA SER A 93 -11.56 1.33 -11.33
C SER A 93 -10.99 0.89 -12.67
N ILE A 94 -11.56 1.35 -13.79
CA ILE A 94 -11.03 1.05 -15.13
C ILE A 94 -9.67 1.74 -15.33
N LEU A 95 -9.55 3.01 -14.94
CA LEU A 95 -8.31 3.77 -15.11
C LEU A 95 -7.17 3.16 -14.28
N THR A 96 -7.43 2.78 -13.03
CA THR A 96 -6.45 2.11 -12.16
C THR A 96 -6.10 0.73 -12.69
N GLY A 97 -7.09 -0.05 -13.15
CA GLY A 97 -6.86 -1.36 -13.75
C GLY A 97 -5.95 -1.29 -14.99
N ILE A 98 -6.22 -0.36 -15.92
CA ILE A 98 -5.37 -0.13 -17.09
C ILE A 98 -3.98 0.38 -16.68
N GLY A 99 -3.91 1.29 -15.69
CA GLY A 99 -2.63 1.77 -15.18
C GLY A 99 -1.78 0.65 -14.59
N VAL A 100 -2.38 -0.21 -13.77
CA VAL A 100 -1.72 -1.37 -13.16
C VAL A 100 -1.30 -2.39 -14.22
N SER A 101 -2.11 -2.64 -15.25
CA SER A 101 -1.74 -3.59 -16.32
C SER A 101 -0.52 -3.10 -17.12
N ILE A 102 -0.47 -1.81 -17.44
CA ILE A 102 0.69 -1.20 -18.12
C ILE A 102 1.93 -1.28 -17.22
N VAL A 103 1.82 -0.88 -15.95
CA VAL A 103 2.94 -0.93 -15.00
C VAL A 103 3.43 -2.37 -14.80
N SER A 104 2.52 -3.33 -14.67
CA SER A 104 2.86 -4.76 -14.52
C SER A 104 3.52 -5.36 -15.76
N ALA A 105 3.32 -4.78 -16.95
CA ALA A 105 3.97 -5.22 -18.18
C ALA A 105 5.42 -4.69 -18.30
N VAL A 106 5.73 -3.56 -17.66
CA VAL A 106 7.03 -2.86 -17.80
C VAL A 106 7.97 -3.14 -16.62
N PHE A 107 7.43 -3.31 -15.41
CA PHE A 107 8.24 -3.45 -14.20
C PHE A 107 8.40 -4.90 -13.77
N THR A 108 9.61 -5.24 -13.33
CA THR A 108 9.87 -6.56 -12.71
C THR A 108 9.31 -6.65 -11.30
N VAL A 109 9.03 -7.86 -10.81
CA VAL A 109 8.54 -8.10 -9.44
C VAL A 109 9.46 -7.49 -8.38
N ARG A 110 10.78 -7.55 -8.61
CA ARG A 110 11.79 -6.99 -7.69
C ARG A 110 11.74 -5.46 -7.65
N GLU A 111 11.64 -4.81 -8.81
CA GLU A 111 11.53 -3.35 -8.88
C GLU A 111 10.20 -2.86 -8.31
N ALA A 112 9.08 -3.48 -8.71
CA ALA A 112 7.75 -3.17 -8.21
C ALA A 112 7.69 -3.35 -6.68
N GLY A 113 8.28 -4.43 -6.15
CA GLY A 113 8.40 -4.67 -4.72
C GLY A 113 9.15 -3.55 -4.02
N SER A 114 10.32 -3.14 -4.53
CA SER A 114 11.09 -2.04 -3.93
C SER A 114 10.33 -0.70 -3.93
N LEU A 115 9.57 -0.40 -4.99
CA LEU A 115 8.75 0.80 -5.12
C LEU A 115 7.56 0.81 -4.16
N VAL A 116 6.87 -0.33 -4.01
CA VAL A 116 5.78 -0.47 -3.04
C VAL A 116 6.32 -0.39 -1.62
N SER A 117 7.47 -1.02 -1.33
CA SER A 117 8.10 -0.97 -0.02
C SER A 117 8.49 0.45 0.38
N ILE A 118 9.16 1.23 -0.49
CA ILE A 118 9.55 2.60 -0.11
C ILE A 118 8.32 3.48 0.16
N GLY A 119 7.27 3.35 -0.63
CA GLY A 119 6.04 4.14 -0.46
C GLY A 119 5.27 3.77 0.80
N THR A 120 5.16 2.48 1.10
CA THR A 120 4.48 2.00 2.33
C THR A 120 5.26 2.34 3.59
N LEU A 121 6.59 2.21 3.56
CA LEU A 121 7.45 2.64 4.67
C LEU A 121 7.34 4.15 4.91
N LEU A 122 7.37 4.96 3.85
CA LEU A 122 7.16 6.41 3.98
C LEU A 122 5.80 6.73 4.59
N ALA A 123 4.73 6.07 4.15
CA ALA A 123 3.41 6.23 4.74
C ALA A 123 3.39 5.85 6.24
N PHE A 124 4.07 4.79 6.64
CA PHE A 124 4.21 4.41 8.05
C PHE A 124 4.99 5.42 8.88
N VAL A 125 6.04 6.04 8.32
CA VAL A 125 6.74 7.15 8.97
C VAL A 125 5.80 8.33 9.19
N ILE A 126 5.07 8.75 8.14
CA ILE A 126 4.13 9.87 8.21
C ILE A 126 3.02 9.60 9.23
N VAL A 127 2.41 8.42 9.22
CA VAL A 127 1.34 8.06 10.15
C VAL A 127 1.86 7.99 11.59
N SER A 128 3.04 7.38 11.82
CA SER A 128 3.65 7.30 13.14
C SER A 128 3.91 8.70 13.72
N ILE A 129 4.47 9.61 12.93
CA ILE A 129 4.67 11.02 13.33
C ILE A 129 3.32 11.73 13.51
N GLY A 130 2.36 11.49 12.60
CA GLY A 130 1.02 12.07 12.64
C GLY A 130 0.28 11.73 13.93
N VAL A 131 0.42 10.51 14.44
CA VAL A 131 -0.15 10.10 15.74
C VAL A 131 0.46 10.90 16.90
N LEU A 132 1.77 11.17 16.89
CA LEU A 132 2.43 12.01 17.89
C LEU A 132 1.94 13.46 17.81
N VAL A 133 1.87 14.02 16.60
CA VAL A 133 1.38 15.38 16.36
C VAL A 133 -0.07 15.53 16.83
N LEU A 134 -0.93 14.56 16.51
CA LEU A 134 -2.33 14.56 16.94
C LEU A 134 -2.46 14.45 18.47
N ARG A 135 -1.52 13.75 19.12
CA ARG A 135 -1.51 13.62 20.59
C ARG A 135 -1.18 14.94 21.28
N ILE A 136 -0.35 15.78 20.65
CA ILE A 136 0.06 17.09 21.17
C ILE A 136 -1.00 18.16 20.83
N ARG A 137 -1.50 18.19 19.60
CA ARG A 137 -2.42 19.26 19.13
C ARG A 137 -3.85 19.09 19.61
N GLU A 138 -4.35 17.85 19.65
CA GLU A 138 -5.75 17.57 19.99
C GLU A 138 -5.82 16.45 21.05
N PRO A 139 -5.45 16.75 22.30
CA PRO A 139 -5.39 15.74 23.36
C PRO A 139 -6.77 15.20 23.76
N GLU A 140 -7.81 16.03 23.72
CA GLU A 140 -9.17 15.73 24.22
C GLU A 140 -10.07 14.95 23.27
N LEU A 141 -9.60 14.63 22.06
CA LEU A 141 -10.39 13.83 21.10
C LEU A 141 -10.81 12.48 21.71
N PRO A 142 -12.09 12.09 21.59
CA PRO A 142 -12.55 10.77 22.02
C PRO A 142 -11.91 9.70 21.13
N ARG A 143 -11.10 8.83 21.73
CA ARG A 143 -10.37 7.75 21.04
C ARG A 143 -10.86 6.39 21.56
N THR A 144 -11.56 5.64 20.71
CA THR A 144 -12.04 4.28 21.02
C THR A 144 -10.90 3.30 21.30
N PHE A 145 -9.78 3.48 20.61
CA PHE A 145 -8.54 2.73 20.84
C PHE A 145 -7.40 3.70 21.13
N LYS A 146 -6.59 3.38 22.15
CA LYS A 146 -5.40 4.14 22.53
C LYS A 146 -4.21 3.19 22.51
N THR A 147 -3.15 3.55 21.79
CA THR A 147 -1.91 2.76 21.84
C THR A 147 -1.32 2.87 23.26
N PRO A 148 -0.93 1.74 23.87
CA PRO A 148 -0.59 1.69 25.30
C PRO A 148 0.65 2.53 25.66
N VAL A 149 1.55 2.81 24.71
CA VAL A 149 2.75 3.65 24.93
C VAL A 149 3.09 4.48 23.68
N VAL A 150 2.21 5.42 23.30
CA VAL A 150 2.33 6.22 22.06
C VAL A 150 3.73 6.84 21.89
N TRP A 151 4.28 7.42 22.96
CA TRP A 151 5.56 8.14 22.94
C TRP A 151 6.78 7.26 22.68
N ILE A 152 6.66 5.93 22.84
CA ILE A 152 7.73 4.97 22.54
C ILE A 152 7.42 4.25 21.24
N VAL A 153 6.18 3.76 21.09
CA VAL A 153 5.75 2.95 19.95
C VAL A 153 5.82 3.75 18.65
N ALA A 154 5.38 5.01 18.64
CA ALA A 154 5.35 5.80 17.42
C ALA A 154 6.76 6.22 16.93
N PRO A 155 7.68 6.72 17.79
CA PRO A 155 9.06 6.96 17.36
C PRO A 155 9.78 5.69 16.94
N LEU A 156 9.65 4.57 17.67
CA LEU A 156 10.27 3.30 17.27
C LEU A 156 9.71 2.79 15.94
N GLY A 157 8.41 2.94 15.69
CA GLY A 157 7.77 2.63 14.42
C GLY A 157 8.32 3.49 13.27
N ALA A 158 8.46 4.80 13.48
CA ALA A 158 9.08 5.69 12.49
C ALA A 158 10.56 5.35 12.25
N LEU A 159 11.34 5.13 13.31
CA LEU A 159 12.77 4.81 13.23
C LEU A 159 13.02 3.47 12.55
N SER A 160 12.24 2.43 12.86
CA SER A 160 12.34 1.14 12.19
C SER A 160 11.99 1.23 10.70
N ALA A 161 10.94 1.97 10.35
CA ALA A 161 10.59 2.19 8.95
C ALA A 161 11.66 2.97 8.18
N LEU A 162 12.22 4.03 8.79
CA LEU A 162 13.34 4.79 8.23
C LEU A 162 14.60 3.94 8.07
N TYR A 163 14.91 3.10 9.06
CA TYR A 163 16.03 2.17 9.01
C TYR A 163 15.90 1.23 7.82
N LEU A 164 14.72 0.63 7.61
CA LEU A 164 14.48 -0.21 6.44
C LEU A 164 14.56 0.57 5.12
N MET A 165 14.05 1.81 5.07
CA MET A 165 14.16 2.67 3.89
C MET A 165 15.62 2.95 3.50
N TRP A 166 16.53 3.01 4.46
CA TRP A 166 17.95 3.26 4.21
C TRP A 166 18.63 2.12 3.44
N PHE A 167 18.17 0.87 3.61
CA PHE A 167 18.71 -0.29 2.90
C PHE A 167 18.17 -0.47 1.48
N LEU A 168 17.23 0.37 1.04
CA LEU A 168 16.69 0.28 -0.31
C LEU A 168 17.67 0.88 -1.35
N PRO A 169 17.72 0.32 -2.57
CA PRO A 169 18.59 0.83 -3.63
C PRO A 169 18.38 2.32 -3.92
N TRP A 170 19.47 3.02 -4.27
CA TRP A 170 19.43 4.45 -4.59
C TRP A 170 18.44 4.79 -5.71
N ARG A 171 18.31 3.91 -6.73
CA ARG A 171 17.33 4.07 -7.81
C ARG A 171 15.89 4.16 -7.31
N THR A 172 15.57 3.53 -6.18
CA THR A 172 14.22 3.57 -5.60
C THR A 172 13.93 4.93 -4.96
N TRP A 173 14.94 5.56 -4.36
CA TRP A 173 14.86 6.93 -3.84
C TRP A 173 14.66 7.96 -4.95
N GLU A 174 15.41 7.85 -6.05
CA GLU A 174 15.25 8.74 -7.21
C GLU A 174 13.80 8.70 -7.74
N ARG A 175 13.25 7.50 -7.95
CA ARG A 175 11.87 7.32 -8.42
C ARG A 175 10.85 7.88 -7.44
N LEU A 176 11.05 7.72 -6.13
CA LEU A 176 10.20 8.31 -5.11
C LEU A 176 10.21 9.85 -5.18
N ILE A 177 11.40 10.45 -5.26
CA ILE A 177 11.56 11.91 -5.32
C ILE A 177 10.92 12.46 -6.59
N ILE A 178 11.14 11.82 -7.75
CA ILE A 178 10.52 12.20 -9.01
C ILE A 178 8.99 12.16 -8.88
N TRP A 179 8.44 11.08 -8.33
CA TRP A 179 6.99 10.96 -8.12
C TRP A 179 6.45 12.01 -7.14
N PHE A 180 7.19 12.30 -6.07
CA PHE A 180 6.82 13.33 -5.09
C PHE A 180 6.80 14.72 -5.72
N VAL A 181 7.81 15.04 -6.55
CA VAL A 181 7.88 16.31 -7.30
C VAL A 181 6.70 16.41 -8.27
N ILE A 182 6.38 15.36 -9.02
CA ILE A 182 5.19 15.33 -9.88
C ILE A 182 3.92 15.60 -9.06
N GLY A 183 3.78 14.94 -7.91
CA GLY A 183 2.67 15.16 -6.98
C GLY A 183 2.58 16.61 -6.50
N MET A 184 3.70 17.22 -6.13
CA MET A 184 3.75 18.64 -5.74
C MET A 184 3.38 19.57 -6.90
N VAL A 185 3.86 19.32 -8.10
CA VAL A 185 3.50 20.10 -9.30
C VAL A 185 1.99 20.03 -9.51
N VAL A 186 1.38 18.84 -9.53
CA VAL A 186 -0.07 18.69 -9.66
C VAL A 186 -0.81 19.40 -8.53
N TYR A 187 -0.31 19.31 -7.29
CA TYR A 187 -0.88 20.01 -6.14
C TYR A 187 -0.84 21.53 -6.29
N PHE A 188 0.30 22.14 -6.66
CA PHE A 188 0.41 23.60 -6.79
C PHE A 188 -0.38 24.16 -7.98
N PHE A 189 -0.38 23.46 -9.13
CA PHE A 189 -1.07 23.94 -10.33
C PHE A 189 -2.59 23.71 -10.27
N TYR A 190 -3.04 22.58 -9.72
CA TYR A 190 -4.46 22.21 -9.68
C TYR A 190 -5.04 22.22 -8.26
N GLY A 191 -4.39 21.54 -7.32
CA GLY A 191 -4.86 21.34 -5.95
C GLY A 191 -5.06 22.63 -5.16
N VAL A 192 -4.12 23.57 -5.19
CA VAL A 192 -4.19 24.84 -4.44
C VAL A 192 -5.37 25.71 -4.90
N ARG A 193 -5.71 25.69 -6.19
CA ARG A 193 -6.78 26.53 -6.75
C ARG A 193 -8.18 25.95 -6.55
N ARG A 194 -8.31 24.64 -6.28
CA ARG A 194 -9.59 23.92 -6.23
C ARG A 194 -9.85 23.13 -4.95
N SER A 195 -8.89 23.06 -4.03
CA SER A 195 -9.06 22.32 -2.78
C SER A 195 -10.17 22.96 -1.93
N ASN A 196 -11.18 22.16 -1.59
CA ASN A 196 -12.28 22.57 -0.74
C ASN A 196 -11.96 22.46 0.76
N LEU A 197 -10.72 22.09 1.14
CA LEU A 197 -10.30 21.94 2.55
C LEU A 197 -10.41 23.23 3.35
N ALA A 198 -10.38 24.40 2.70
CA ALA A 198 -10.56 25.72 3.34
C ALA A 198 -12.00 26.27 3.28
N LYS A 199 -12.94 25.60 2.58
CA LYS A 199 -14.35 26.00 2.60
C LYS A 199 -15.03 25.29 3.77
N PRO A 200 -15.73 26.02 4.67
CA PRO A 200 -16.49 25.37 5.73
C PRO A 200 -17.46 24.38 5.08
N ARG A 201 -17.48 23.13 5.55
CA ARG A 201 -18.46 22.11 5.14
C ARG A 201 -19.86 22.72 5.30
N GLY A 202 -20.44 23.21 4.21
CA GLY A 202 -21.87 23.46 4.11
C GLY A 202 -22.58 22.13 4.36
N LYS A 203 -23.53 22.13 5.29
CA LYS A 203 -24.32 20.99 5.77
C LYS A 203 -24.54 19.94 4.67
N ALA A 204 -24.16 18.69 4.97
CA ALA A 204 -24.54 17.55 4.15
C ALA A 204 -26.07 17.51 3.99
N PRO A 205 -26.60 17.21 2.80
CA PRO A 205 -28.05 17.05 2.63
C PRO A 205 -28.55 15.89 3.49
N PRO A 206 -29.73 16.02 4.13
CA PRO A 206 -30.34 14.91 4.84
C PRO A 206 -30.63 13.77 3.85
N ILE A 207 -30.28 12.57 4.31
CA ILE A 207 -30.63 11.25 3.76
C ILE A 207 -32.08 11.18 3.27
#